data_AF-A0A926ZHF4-F1
#
_entry.id   AF-A0A926ZHF4-F1
#
_cell.length_a   1.000
_cell.length_b   1.000
_cell.length_c   1.000
_cell.angle_alpha   90.00
_cell.angle_beta   90.00
_cell.angle_gamma   90.00
#
_symmetry.space_group_name_H-M   'P 1'
#
loop_
_entity.id
_entity.type
_entity.pdbx_description
1 polymer ?
#
loop_
_entity_poly.entity_id
_entity_poly.type
_entity_poly.pdbx_seq_one_letter_code
_entity_poly.pdbx_strand_id
1 'polypeptide(L)'
;MTESNANLRQKLRNRIDDRTLAHPFTDYWDIFVLKHQHPINVALHIVGIFIFYGLLFSAWKLQNFWLFLALPLTQLVGLSGHLLFERSHIDFQDAVFSWRASRCLGRMLLRVLLGKYGEDIRQRQEVLRKYQSKGNYS
;
A
#
# COMPACT_ATOMS: atom_id res chain seq x y z
N MET A 1 -1.05 26.30 19.53
CA MET A 1 -0.77 25.63 18.24
C MET A 1 -0.88 24.13 18.46
N THR A 2 -2.03 23.49 18.27
CA THR A 2 -2.16 22.17 18.94
C THR A 2 -2.97 21.08 18.22
N GLU A 3 -4.16 21.33 17.65
CA GLU A 3 -4.89 20.24 16.96
C GLU A 3 -4.97 20.38 15.44
N SER A 4 -5.21 21.59 14.94
CA SER A 4 -5.37 21.85 13.49
C SER A 4 -4.12 21.44 12.68
N ASN A 5 -2.93 21.81 13.14
CA ASN A 5 -1.67 21.50 12.45
C ASN A 5 -1.29 20.02 12.51
N ALA A 6 -1.61 19.32 13.60
CA ALA A 6 -1.33 17.88 13.75
C ALA A 6 -2.25 17.06 12.83
N ASN A 7 -3.54 17.41 12.80
CA ASN A 7 -4.52 16.81 11.92
C ASN A 7 -4.19 17.06 10.44
N LEU A 8 -3.72 18.28 10.10
CA LEU A 8 -3.26 18.61 8.75
C LEU A 8 -2.02 17.80 8.36
N ARG A 9 -0.99 17.70 9.22
CA ARG A 9 0.20 16.86 8.95
C ARG A 9 -0.16 15.39 8.77
N GLN A 10 -1.11 14.88 9.56
CA GLN A 10 -1.58 13.50 9.42
C GLN A 10 -2.33 13.27 8.11
N LYS A 11 -3.20 14.20 7.70
CA LYS A 11 -3.87 14.16 6.38
C LYS A 11 -2.87 14.25 5.22
N LEU A 12 -1.86 15.11 5.35
CA LEU A 12 -0.79 15.26 4.35
C LEU A 12 0.05 13.97 4.22
N ARG A 13 0.29 13.26 5.32
CA ARG A 13 1.02 11.97 5.34
C ARG A 13 0.17 10.79 4.83
N ASN A 14 -1.15 10.89 4.92
CA ASN A 14 -2.09 9.83 4.56
C ASN A 14 -2.83 10.13 3.24
N ARG A 15 -2.23 10.89 2.31
CA ARG A 15 -2.86 11.26 1.04
C ARG A 15 -3.21 10.03 0.20
N ILE A 16 -4.44 9.98 -0.31
CA ILE A 16 -4.93 8.95 -1.25
C ILE A 16 -4.47 9.30 -2.68
N ASP A 17 -4.69 10.53 -3.13
CA ASP A 17 -4.19 11.11 -4.38
C ASP A 17 -3.90 12.62 -4.19
N ASP A 18 -3.37 13.29 -5.22
CA ASP A 18 -3.04 14.73 -5.18
C ASP A 18 -4.27 15.65 -5.17
N ARG A 19 -5.46 15.11 -5.48
CA ARG A 19 -6.71 15.87 -5.62
C ARG A 19 -7.64 15.72 -4.41
N THR A 20 -7.42 14.71 -3.58
CA THR A 20 -8.29 14.28 -2.49
C THR A 20 -7.56 14.46 -1.15
N LEU A 21 -7.36 15.73 -0.78
CA LEU A 21 -6.80 16.12 0.52
C LEU A 21 -7.78 15.91 1.69
N ALA A 22 -9.09 15.82 1.39
CA ALA A 22 -10.14 15.59 2.38
C ALA A 22 -10.66 14.15 2.28
N HIS A 23 -10.40 13.34 3.30
CA HIS A 23 -10.96 12.00 3.46
C HIS A 23 -11.19 11.70 4.96
N PRO A 24 -12.07 10.75 5.30
CA PRO A 24 -12.39 10.43 6.69
C PRO A 24 -11.34 9.51 7.36
N PHE A 25 -10.43 8.92 6.58
CA PHE A 25 -9.49 7.92 7.08
C PHE A 25 -8.35 8.50 7.91
N THR A 26 -8.06 7.86 9.04
CA THR A 26 -6.96 8.21 9.95
C THR A 26 -5.89 7.12 9.99
N ASP A 27 -6.25 5.87 9.69
CA ASP A 27 -5.35 4.73 9.58
C ASP A 27 -4.73 4.67 8.17
N TYR A 28 -3.44 4.36 8.13
CA TYR A 28 -2.70 4.12 6.90
C TYR A 28 -3.17 2.85 6.18
N TRP A 29 -3.69 1.85 6.91
CA TRP A 29 -4.27 0.67 6.27
C TRP A 29 -5.39 1.01 5.31
N ASP A 30 -6.29 1.92 5.70
CA ASP A 30 -7.43 2.28 4.86
C ASP A 30 -6.97 2.98 3.57
N ILE A 31 -5.96 3.85 3.67
CA ILE A 31 -5.33 4.49 2.51
C ILE A 31 -4.61 3.46 1.64
N PHE A 32 -3.87 2.54 2.28
CA PHE A 32 -3.12 1.48 1.62
C PHE A 32 -4.05 0.62 0.77
N VAL A 33 -5.19 0.17 1.33
CA VAL A 33 -6.19 -0.63 0.60
C VAL A 33 -6.75 0.12 -0.60
N LEU A 34 -7.07 1.41 -0.44
CA LEU A 34 -7.58 2.23 -1.55
C LEU A 34 -6.54 2.44 -2.66
N LYS A 35 -5.26 2.52 -2.29
CA LYS A 35 -4.13 2.61 -3.21
C LYS A 35 -3.72 1.28 -3.85
N HIS A 36 -4.28 0.16 -3.40
CA HIS A 36 -3.95 -1.20 -3.86
C HIS A 36 -5.24 -1.99 -4.06
N GLN A 37 -6.13 -1.45 -4.89
CA GLN A 37 -7.43 -2.04 -5.18
C GLN A 37 -7.43 -2.76 -6.53
N HIS A 38 -6.50 -2.41 -7.43
CA HIS A 38 -6.43 -3.05 -8.74
C HIS A 38 -5.95 -4.52 -8.59
N PRO A 39 -6.70 -5.51 -9.11
CA PRO A 39 -6.38 -6.93 -8.88
C PRO A 39 -4.99 -7.31 -9.41
N ILE A 40 -4.56 -6.70 -10.52
CA ILE A 40 -3.21 -6.92 -11.05
C ILE A 40 -2.14 -6.32 -10.14
N ASN A 41 -2.38 -5.14 -9.54
CA ASN A 41 -1.41 -4.57 -8.60
C ASN A 41 -1.27 -5.46 -7.36
N VAL A 42 -2.40 -5.93 -6.81
CA VAL A 42 -2.39 -6.90 -5.71
C VAL A 42 -1.62 -8.16 -6.10
N ALA A 43 -1.89 -8.73 -7.27
CA ALA A 43 -1.18 -9.93 -7.74
C ALA A 43 0.34 -9.70 -7.86
N LEU A 44 0.77 -8.57 -8.43
CA LEU A 44 2.20 -8.22 -8.55
C LEU A 44 2.87 -8.07 -7.18
N HIS A 45 2.19 -7.46 -6.21
CA HIS A 45 2.70 -7.38 -4.84
C HIS A 45 2.82 -8.75 -4.18
N ILE A 46 1.83 -9.63 -4.33
CA ILE A 46 1.88 -10.99 -3.80
C ILE A 46 3.04 -11.78 -4.43
N VAL A 47 3.22 -11.68 -5.75
CA VAL A 47 4.37 -12.27 -6.46
C VAL A 47 5.68 -11.70 -5.93
N GLY A 48 5.78 -10.38 -5.77
CA GLY A 48 6.95 -9.71 -5.22
C GLY A 48 7.31 -10.21 -3.81
N ILE A 49 6.31 -10.42 -2.95
CA ILE A 49 6.49 -10.99 -1.61
C ILE A 49 7.07 -12.41 -1.69
N PHE A 50 6.53 -13.28 -2.56
CA PHE A 50 7.05 -14.63 -2.73
C PHE A 50 8.48 -14.65 -3.27
N ILE A 51 8.80 -13.80 -4.24
CA ILE A 51 10.16 -13.68 -4.76
C ILE A 51 11.11 -13.19 -3.65
N PHE A 52 10.70 -12.19 -2.87
CA PHE A 52 11.50 -11.65 -1.77
C PHE A 52 11.83 -12.71 -0.71
N TYR A 53 10.82 -13.39 -0.17
CA TYR A 53 11.05 -14.44 0.84
C TYR A 53 11.74 -15.68 0.25
N GLY A 54 11.46 -16.01 -1.02
CA GLY A 54 12.16 -17.07 -1.74
C GLY A 54 13.65 -16.79 -1.91
N LEU A 55 14.02 -15.53 -2.21
CA LEU A 55 15.41 -15.08 -2.29
C LEU A 55 16.10 -15.13 -0.92
N LEU A 56 15.44 -14.65 0.15
CA LEU A 56 15.99 -14.74 1.51
C LEU A 56 16.23 -16.20 1.92
N PHE A 57 15.26 -17.07 1.69
CA PHE A 57 15.38 -18.50 1.98
C PHE A 57 16.50 -19.14 1.15
N SER A 58 16.62 -18.81 -0.13
CA SER A 58 17.67 -19.33 -1.00
C SER A 58 19.06 -18.83 -0.60
N ALA A 59 19.20 -17.55 -0.26
CA ALA A 59 20.44 -16.96 0.24
C ALA A 59 20.89 -17.66 1.53
N TRP A 60 19.97 -17.91 2.46
CA TRP A 60 20.24 -18.65 3.68
C TRP A 60 20.59 -20.11 3.40
N LYS A 61 19.84 -20.81 2.55
CA LYS A 61 20.06 -22.24 2.29
C LYS A 61 21.36 -22.51 1.51
N LEU A 62 21.68 -21.66 0.54
CA LEU A 62 22.86 -21.79 -0.31
C LEU A 62 24.08 -21.05 0.26
N GLN A 63 23.91 -20.33 1.38
CA GLN A 63 24.93 -19.44 1.97
C GLN A 63 25.51 -18.44 0.94
N ASN A 64 24.72 -18.10 -0.08
CA ASN A 64 25.13 -17.26 -1.18
C ASN A 64 24.52 -15.87 -1.02
N PHE A 65 25.23 -15.02 -0.28
CA PHE A 65 24.81 -13.65 0.00
C PHE A 65 24.80 -12.74 -1.22
N TRP A 66 25.41 -13.14 -2.35
CA TRP A 66 25.28 -12.42 -3.62
C TRP A 66 23.84 -12.35 -4.12
N LEU A 67 22.98 -13.30 -3.70
CA LEU A 67 21.54 -13.26 -3.98
C LEU A 67 20.84 -12.04 -3.38
N PHE A 68 21.45 -11.36 -2.39
CA PHE A 68 20.92 -10.10 -1.88
C PHE A 68 20.99 -8.96 -2.89
N LEU A 69 21.88 -9.03 -3.88
CA LEU A 69 21.89 -8.06 -4.98
C LEU A 69 20.63 -8.15 -5.86
N ALA A 70 19.88 -9.26 -5.78
CA ALA A 70 18.60 -9.40 -6.47
C ALA A 70 17.41 -8.84 -5.66
N LEU A 71 17.58 -8.49 -4.38
CA LEU A 71 16.50 -7.93 -3.55
C LEU A 71 15.91 -6.62 -4.13
N PRO A 72 16.71 -5.66 -4.65
CA PRO A 72 16.16 -4.48 -5.31
C PRO A 72 15.25 -4.81 -6.49
N LEU A 73 15.51 -5.91 -7.21
CA LEU A 73 14.66 -6.33 -8.34
C LEU A 73 13.25 -6.74 -7.89
N THR A 74 13.11 -7.26 -6.66
CA THR A 74 11.78 -7.60 -6.11
C THR A 74 10.93 -6.36 -5.85
N GLN A 75 11.57 -5.24 -5.50
CA GLN A 75 10.90 -3.96 -5.30
C GLN A 75 10.43 -3.37 -6.63
N LEU A 76 11.16 -3.61 -7.73
CA LEU A 76 10.75 -3.19 -9.07
C LEU A 76 9.45 -3.85 -9.52
N VAL A 77 9.19 -5.10 -9.11
CA VAL A 77 7.93 -5.79 -9.44
C VAL A 77 6.73 -5.10 -8.77
N GLY A 78 6.83 -4.79 -7.48
CA GLY A 78 5.79 -4.05 -6.75
C GLY A 78 5.63 -2.60 -7.25
N LEU A 79 6.75 -1.93 -7.57
CA LEU A 79 6.74 -0.56 -8.11
C LEU A 79 6.11 -0.51 -9.51
N SER A 80 6.38 -1.50 -10.35
CA SER A 80 5.78 -1.60 -11.69
C SER A 80 4.26 -1.74 -11.62
N GLY A 81 3.73 -2.45 -10.63
CA GLY A 81 2.28 -2.56 -10.39
C GLY A 81 1.63 -1.20 -10.13
N HIS A 82 2.26 -0.37 -9.30
CA HIS A 82 1.80 0.99 -9.09
C HIS A 82 1.92 1.84 -10.35
N LEU A 83 3.08 1.87 -11.01
CA LEU A 83 3.29 2.72 -12.18
C LEU A 83 2.33 2.41 -13.34
N LEU A 84 1.99 1.12 -13.52
CA LEU A 84 1.15 0.68 -14.63
C LEU A 84 -0.36 0.78 -14.32
N PHE A 85 -0.78 0.55 -13.07
CA PHE A 85 -2.22 0.39 -12.76
C PHE A 85 -2.78 1.44 -11.81
N GLU A 86 -1.96 2.09 -11.00
CA GLU A 86 -2.38 3.09 -10.03
C GLU A 86 -1.43 4.29 -10.09
N ARG A 87 -1.73 5.27 -10.97
CA ARG A 87 -1.10 6.62 -11.00
C ARG A 87 -1.41 7.43 -9.71
N SER A 88 -1.24 6.84 -8.54
CA SER A 88 -1.18 7.57 -7.28
C SER A 88 0.28 7.96 -7.00
N HIS A 89 0.50 9.15 -6.43
CA HIS A 89 1.83 9.62 -6.06
C HIS A 89 2.52 8.58 -5.17
N ILE A 90 3.45 7.82 -5.75
CA ILE A 90 4.36 6.97 -5.01
C ILE A 90 5.30 7.94 -4.31
N ASP A 91 5.07 8.18 -3.02
CA ASP A 91 6.08 8.82 -2.20
C ASP A 91 7.23 7.81 -2.10
N PHE A 92 8.26 8.00 -2.95
CA PHE A 92 9.40 7.08 -3.07
C PHE A 92 10.07 6.82 -1.70
N GLN A 93 9.88 7.72 -0.72
CA GLN A 93 10.34 7.58 0.65
C GLN A 93 9.55 6.55 1.48
N ASP A 94 8.25 6.35 1.22
CA ASP A 94 7.43 5.34 1.89
C ASP A 94 7.51 3.97 1.20
N ALA A 95 7.75 3.96 -0.12
CA ALA A 95 7.64 2.79 -0.98
C ALA A 95 8.73 1.73 -0.78
N VAL A 96 9.92 2.10 -0.27
CA VAL A 96 11.06 1.17 -0.26
C VAL A 96 11.42 0.67 1.15
N PHE A 97 11.10 1.40 2.23
CA PHE A 97 11.57 1.02 3.58
C PHE A 97 10.67 1.40 4.76
N SER A 98 9.42 1.78 4.54
CA SER A 98 8.53 2.11 5.66
C SER A 98 8.09 0.83 6.39
N TRP A 99 8.41 0.73 7.70
CA TRP A 99 7.91 -0.35 8.57
C TRP A 99 6.36 -0.44 8.53
N ARG A 100 5.68 0.69 8.31
CA ARG A 100 4.22 0.77 8.17
C ARG A 100 3.75 0.12 6.86
N ALA A 101 4.44 0.38 5.75
CA ALA A 101 4.17 -0.24 4.46
C ALA A 101 4.42 -1.75 4.52
N SER A 102 5.52 -2.20 5.14
CA SER A 102 5.82 -3.63 5.33
C SER A 102 4.75 -4.35 6.14
N ARG A 103 4.28 -3.75 7.24
CA ARG A 103 3.16 -4.30 8.03
C ARG A 103 1.86 -4.39 7.23
N CYS A 104 1.59 -3.40 6.37
CA CYS A 104 0.43 -3.42 5.49
C CYS A 104 0.56 -4.47 4.39
N LEU A 105 1.73 -4.64 3.79
CA LEU A 105 2.01 -5.70 2.82
C LEU A 105 1.76 -7.10 3.42
N GLY A 106 2.26 -7.34 4.63
CA GLY A 106 2.01 -8.59 5.36
C GLY A 106 0.52 -8.79 5.68
N ARG A 107 -0.17 -7.73 6.12
CA ARG A 107 -1.62 -7.77 6.35
C ARG A 107 -2.40 -8.03 5.05
N MET A 108 -1.98 -7.43 3.93
CA MET A 108 -2.57 -7.68 2.61
C MET A 108 -2.39 -9.13 2.20
N LEU A 109 -1.17 -9.69 2.30
CA LEU A 109 -0.92 -11.11 2.05
C LEU A 109 -1.88 -12.00 2.84
N LEU A 110 -1.99 -11.78 4.16
CA LEU A 110 -2.89 -12.55 5.01
C LEU A 110 -4.35 -12.42 4.59
N ARG A 111 -4.83 -11.19 4.30
CA ARG A 111 -6.23 -10.96 3.89
C ARG A 111 -6.52 -11.55 2.51
N VAL A 112 -5.55 -11.54 1.59
CA VAL A 112 -5.66 -12.19 0.27
C VAL A 112 -5.74 -13.70 0.42
N LEU A 113 -4.86 -14.31 1.23
CA LEU A 113 -4.88 -15.75 1.49
C LEU A 113 -6.18 -16.20 2.17
N LEU A 114 -6.76 -15.35 3.03
CA LEU A 114 -8.06 -15.59 3.66
C LEU A 114 -9.26 -15.28 2.76
N GLY A 115 -9.05 -14.77 1.53
CA GLY A 115 -10.12 -14.36 0.61
C GLY A 115 -10.90 -13.12 1.04
N LYS A 116 -10.42 -12.36 2.04
CA LYS A 116 -11.14 -11.23 2.66
C LYS A 116 -10.71 -9.86 2.14
N TYR A 117 -9.67 -9.78 1.32
CA TYR A 117 -9.14 -8.50 0.84
C TYR A 117 -10.13 -7.75 -0.07
N GLY A 118 -10.96 -8.46 -0.84
CA GLY A 118 -12.04 -7.83 -1.63
C GLY A 118 -13.09 -7.12 -0.77
N GLU A 119 -13.38 -7.66 0.43
CA GLU A 119 -14.29 -7.01 1.38
C GLU A 119 -13.68 -5.72 1.94
N ASP A 120 -12.36 -5.71 2.19
CA ASP A 120 -11.65 -4.50 2.63
C ASP A 120 -11.80 -3.39 1.59
N ILE A 121 -11.54 -3.70 0.32
CA ILE A 121 -11.66 -2.74 -0.79
C ILE A 121 -13.08 -2.18 -0.82
N ARG A 122 -14.11 -3.04 -0.82
CA ARG A 122 -15.51 -2.61 -0.88
C ARG A 122 -15.88 -1.70 0.30
N GLN A 123 -15.56 -2.09 1.53
CA GLN A 123 -15.86 -1.29 2.72
C GLN A 123 -15.24 0.11 2.67
N ARG A 124 -13.97 0.21 2.24
CA ARG A 124 -13.28 1.52 2.18
C ARG A 124 -13.81 2.37 1.04
N GLN A 125 -14.12 1.78 -0.12
CA GLN A 125 -14.76 2.49 -1.22
C GLN A 125 -16.13 3.06 -0.81
N GLU A 126 -16.94 2.30 -0.07
CA GLU A 126 -18.24 2.77 0.43
C GLU A 126 -18.10 3.96 1.38
N VAL A 127 -17.14 3.91 2.32
CA VAL A 127 -16.86 5.02 3.23
C VAL A 127 -16.41 6.26 2.46
N LEU A 128 -15.51 6.10 1.49
CA LEU A 128 -15.04 7.21 0.67
C LEU A 128 -16.18 7.85 -0.14
N ARG A 129 -17.04 7.03 -0.76
CA ARG A 129 -18.21 7.49 -1.53
C ARG A 129 -19.20 8.26 -0.65
N LYS A 130 -19.53 7.76 0.55
CA LYS A 130 -20.43 8.43 1.50
C LYS A 130 -19.86 9.77 1.97
N TYR A 131 -18.55 9.87 2.14
CA TYR A 131 -17.89 11.12 2.52
C TYR A 131 -17.96 12.15 1.39
N GLN A 132 -17.65 11.74 0.16
CA GLN A 132 -17.72 12.59 -1.02
C GLN A 132 -19.14 13.07 -1.31
N SER A 133 -20.15 12.19 -1.17
CA SER A 133 -21.55 12.59 -1.37
C SER A 133 -22.00 13.63 -0.34
N LYS A 134 -21.58 13.52 0.92
CA LYS A 134 -21.91 14.54 1.95
C LYS A 134 -21.25 15.90 1.69
N GLY A 135 -20.03 15.90 1.14
CA GLY A 135 -19.33 17.14 0.79
C GLY A 135 -19.93 17.90 -0.40
N ASN A 136 -20.68 17.22 -1.28
CA ASN A 136 -21.33 17.84 -2.45
C ASN A 136 -22.71 18.47 -2.15
N TYR A 137 -23.23 18.33 -0.91
CA TYR A 137 -24.49 18.94 -0.45
C TYR A 137 -24.26 20.06 0.60
N SER A 138 -23.05 20.59 0.71
CA SER A 138 -22.69 21.70 1.61
C SER A 138 -22.22 22.92 0.84
#